data_AF-A0A2W7IUM5-F1
#
_entry.id   AF-A0A2W7IUM5-F1
#
_cell.length_a   1.000
_cell.length_b   1.000
_cell.length_c   1.000
_cell.angle_alpha   90.00
_cell.angle_beta   90.00
_cell.angle_gamma   90.00
#
_symmetry.space_group_name_H-M   'P 1'
#
loop_
_entity.id
_entity.type
_entity.pdbx_description
1 polymer ?
#
loop_
_entity_poly.entity_id
_entity_poly.type
_entity_poly.pdbx_seq_one_letter_code
_entity_poly.pdbx_strand_id
1 'polypeptide(L)' 'MAPPLYEIAEMTAEQKTAFYRRRRARNYAILGVLIALVVIFFMVSVARMGRS' A
#
# COMPACT_ATOMS: atom_id res chain seq x y z
N MET A 1 5.03 15.06 3.40
CA MET A 1 5.75 15.59 2.22
C MET A 1 6.80 14.57 1.80
N ALA A 2 6.89 14.21 0.52
CA ALA A 2 8.08 13.50 0.05
C ALA A 2 9.21 14.54 -0.08
N PRO A 3 10.42 14.25 0.42
CA PRO A 3 11.54 15.14 0.23
C PRO A 3 11.83 15.24 -1.28
N PRO A 4 12.21 16.42 -1.78
CA PRO A 4 12.61 16.61 -3.16
C PRO A 4 13.81 15.74 -3.51
N LEU A 5 13.93 15.36 -4.79
CA LEU A 5 14.89 14.34 -5.25
C LEU A 5 16.36 14.69 -4.95
N TYR A 6 16.71 15.98 -4.86
CA TYR A 6 18.07 16.42 -4.50
C TYR A 6 18.42 16.08 -3.04
N GLU A 7 17.46 16.21 -2.12
CA GLU A 7 17.65 15.85 -0.71
C GLU A 7 17.80 14.33 -0.55
N ILE A 8 17.14 13.55 -1.42
CA ILE A 8 17.36 12.09 -1.50
C ILE A 8 18.72 11.78 -2.12
N ALA A 9 19.19 12.52 -3.12
CA ALA A 9 20.51 12.31 -3.71
C ALA A 9 21.62 12.48 -2.66
N GLU A 10 21.48 13.49 -1.80
CA GLU A 10 22.40 13.82 -0.70
C GLU A 10 22.29 12.89 0.52
N MET A 11 21.19 12.14 0.67
CA MET A 11 21.05 11.14 1.75
C MET A 11 22.03 9.97 1.61
N THR A 12 22.63 9.59 2.73
CA THR A 12 23.47 8.38 2.83
C THR A 12 22.63 7.11 2.61
N ALA A 13 23.28 6.00 2.21
CA ALA A 13 22.61 4.74 1.92
C ALA A 13 21.76 4.20 3.10
N GLU A 14 22.21 4.45 4.34
CA GLU A 14 21.50 4.10 5.57
C GLU A 14 20.23 4.94 5.79
N GLN A 15 20.29 6.25 5.50
CA GLN A 15 19.14 7.14 5.63
C GLN A 15 18.05 6.82 4.59
N LYS A 16 18.45 6.48 3.36
CA LYS A 16 17.55 6.02 2.29
C LYS A 16 16.75 4.80 2.73
N THR A 17 17.42 3.78 3.25
CA THR A 17 16.77 2.52 3.66
C THR A 17 15.78 2.72 4.80
N ALA A 18 16.12 3.51 5.82
CA ALA A 18 15.21 3.84 6.92
C ALA A 18 13.95 4.58 6.43
N PHE A 19 14.12 5.50 5.49
CA PHE A 19 13.05 6.27 4.89
C PHE A 19 12.08 5.41 4.05
N TYR A 20 12.62 4.53 3.19
CA TYR A 20 11.80 3.60 2.40
C TYR A 20 11.09 2.56 3.28
N ARG A 21 11.68 2.12 4.39
CA ARG A 21 11.07 1.13 5.29
C ARG A 21 9.74 1.62 5.88
N ARG A 22 9.69 2.87 6.33
CA ARG A 22 8.46 3.48 6.89
C ARG A 22 7.36 3.63 5.83
N ARG A 23 7.73 3.97 4.60
CA ARG A 23 6.78 4.08 3.46
C ARG A 23 6.24 2.73 3.03
N ARG A 24 7.10 1.72 2.92
CA ARG A 24 6.71 0.36 2.52
C ARG A 24 5.65 -0.20 3.47
N ALA A 25 5.83 -0.05 4.79
CA ALA A 25 4.83 -0.50 5.76
C ALA A 25 3.44 0.11 5.53
N ARG A 26 3.38 1.44 5.32
CA ARG A 26 2.10 2.11 5.04
C ARG A 26 1.49 1.68 3.70
N ASN A 27 2.32 1.51 2.67
CA ASN A 27 1.85 1.04 1.37
C ASN A 27 1.32 -0.40 1.44
N TYR A 28 1.97 -1.29 2.21
CA TYR A 28 1.48 -2.66 2.45
C TYR A 28 0.18 -2.67 3.25
N ALA A 29 0.01 -1.77 4.23
CA ALA A 29 -1.25 -1.64 4.95
C ALA A 29 -2.40 -1.21 4.01
N ILE A 30 -2.16 -0.22 3.13
CA ILE A 30 -3.14 0.21 2.13
C ILE A 30 -3.44 -0.92 1.15
N LEU A 31 -2.43 -1.65 0.69
CA LEU A 31 -2.59 -2.81 -0.19
C LEU A 31 -3.47 -3.89 0.46
N GLY A 32 -3.24 -4.18 1.75
CA GLY A 32 -4.05 -5.14 2.50
C GLY A 32 -5.52 -4.73 2.59
N VAL A 33 -5.79 -3.45 2.87
CA VAL A 33 -7.16 -2.91 2.90
C VAL A 33 -7.81 -3.01 1.51
N LEU A 34 -7.09 -2.65 0.45
CA LEU A 34 -7.60 -2.72 -0.92
C LEU A 34 -8.00 -4.16 -1.29
N ILE A 35 -7.14 -5.13 -1.00
CA ILE A 35 -7.42 -6.55 -1.26
C ILE A 35 -8.64 -7.02 -0.45
N ALA A 36 -8.72 -6.67 0.84
CA ALA A 36 -9.84 -7.08 1.69
C ALA A 36 -11.18 -6.58 1.13
N LEU A 37 -11.24 -5.31 0.72
CA LEU A 37 -12.45 -4.74 0.12
C LEU A 37 -12.86 -5.45 -1.17
N VAL A 38 -11.89 -5.73 -2.05
CA VAL A 38 -12.15 -6.46 -3.31
C VAL A 38 -12.69 -7.86 -3.03
N VAL A 39 -12.09 -8.60 -2.08
CA VAL A 39 -12.52 -9.97 -1.73
C VAL A 39 -13.92 -9.97 -1.15
N ILE A 40 -14.22 -9.07 -0.22
CA ILE A 40 -15.56 -8.94 0.39
C ILE A 40 -16.59 -8.61 -0.68
N PHE A 41 -16.31 -7.61 -1.52
CA PHE A 41 -17.20 -7.21 -2.60
C PHE A 41 -17.47 -8.35 -3.59
N PHE A 42 -16.43 -9.08 -3.98
CA PHE A 42 -16.55 -10.23 -4.86
C PHE A 42 -17.43 -11.32 -4.24
N MET A 43 -17.19 -11.70 -2.98
CA MET A 43 -18.02 -12.67 -2.27
C MET A 43 -19.48 -12.26 -2.22
N VAL A 44 -19.77 -10.99 -1.88
CA VAL A 44 -21.14 -10.46 -1.84
C VAL A 44 -21.79 -10.49 -3.22
N SER A 45 -21.04 -10.11 -4.27
CA SER A 45 -21.53 -10.09 -5.64
C SER A 45 -21.90 -11.49 -6.13
N VAL A 46 -21.02 -12.47 -5.90
CA VAL A 46 -21.27 -13.89 -6.25
C VAL A 46 -22.44 -14.45 -5.45
N ALA A 47 -22.48 -14.22 -4.13
CA ALA A 47 -23.57 -14.68 -3.26
C ALA A 47 -24.93 -14.03 -3.57
N ARG A 48 -24.92 -12.86 -4.23
CA ARG A 48 -26.13 -12.19 -4.72
C ARG A 48 -26.57 -12.75 -6.08
N MET A 49 -25.64 -12.95 -7.02
CA MET A 49 -25.96 -13.51 -8.34
C MET A 49 -26.46 -14.95 -8.25
N GLY A 50 -25.83 -15.80 -7.43
CA GLY A 50 -26.25 -17.21 -7.26
C GLY A 50 -27.57 -17.40 -6.51
N ARG A 51 -28.22 -16.32 -6.06
CA ARG A 51 -29.50 -16.34 -5.34
C ARG A 51 -30.68 -15.87 -6.20
N SER A 52 -30.44 -15.62 -7.50
CA SER A 52 -31.44 -15.25 -8.51
C SER A 52 -31.88 -16.46 -9.32
#